data_AF-A0A0G1U740-F1
#
_entry.id   AF-A0A0G1U740-F1
#
_cell.length_a   1.000
_cell.length_b   1.000
_cell.length_c   1.000
_cell.angle_alpha   90.00
_cell.angle_beta   90.00
_cell.angle_gamma   90.00
#
_symmetry.space_group_name_H-M   'P 1'
#
loop_
_entity.id
_entity.type
_entity.pdbx_description
1 polymer ?
#
loop_
_entity_poly.entity_id
_entity_poly.type
_entity_poly.pdbx_seq_one_letter_code
_entity_poly.pdbx_strand_id
1 'polypeptide(L)'
;MYEEKTNQNLQNIGHKIGHLPEVQTPLRVAQETPWKELASTFVSYLKVIKRLATLSEKDIDVIRKVNRQLSGHGGAESFAESLGKENIGTLVALAAQTVDPNSDHYQDALNELTIMMENAQAIKKSGKTPVDGDPLSDAAIWGYTQVTDPAAQRHNIICHWLERHISHDLRPKGVKIAQKKDWLLTAMADVVALDGTRKTLANPEIFEIWTTAKPKGLGWIGQEKVTAYREALK
;
A
#
# COMPACT_ATOMS: atom_id res chain seq x y z
N MET A 1 2.12 -19.36 14.49
CA MET A 1 3.36 -18.91 13.82
C MET A 1 3.15 -17.65 12.97
N TYR A 2 2.30 -17.65 11.93
CA TYR A 2 2.12 -16.46 11.08
C TYR A 2 1.45 -15.28 11.81
N GLU A 3 0.43 -15.57 12.62
CA GLU A 3 -0.27 -14.56 13.45
C GLU A 3 0.66 -13.93 14.51
N GLU A 4 1.48 -14.75 15.18
CA GLU A 4 2.45 -14.29 16.19
C GLU A 4 3.53 -13.40 15.58
N LYS A 5 4.15 -13.83 14.45
CA LYS A 5 5.11 -13.01 13.71
C LYS A 5 4.48 -11.70 13.21
N THR A 6 3.26 -11.77 12.70
CA THR A 6 2.51 -10.58 12.26
C THR A 6 2.27 -9.62 13.42
N ASN A 7 1.85 -10.12 14.58
CA ASN A 7 1.63 -9.29 15.78
C ASN A 7 2.93 -8.64 16.26
N GLN A 8 4.02 -9.40 16.32
CA GLN A 8 5.33 -8.88 16.71
C GLN A 8 5.82 -7.81 15.72
N ASN A 9 5.66 -8.04 14.42
CA ASN A 9 5.98 -7.06 13.39
C ASN A 9 5.19 -5.75 13.60
N LEU A 10 3.87 -5.85 13.77
CA LEU A 10 3.01 -4.68 13.96
C LEU A 10 3.36 -3.91 15.25
N GLN A 11 3.77 -4.60 16.31
CA GLN A 11 4.29 -3.98 17.53
C GLN A 11 5.60 -3.23 17.29
N ASN A 12 6.54 -3.83 16.55
CA ASN A 12 7.81 -3.19 16.20
C ASN A 12 7.61 -1.93 15.36
N ILE A 13 6.73 -1.99 14.35
CA ILE A 13 6.33 -0.82 13.56
C ILE A 13 5.77 0.25 14.51
N GLY A 14 4.77 -0.11 15.31
CA GLY A 14 4.15 0.82 16.27
C GLY A 14 5.13 1.47 17.24
N HIS A 15 6.12 0.72 17.75
CA HIS A 15 7.16 1.24 18.61
C HIS A 15 8.06 2.27 17.90
N LYS A 16 8.44 2.00 16.65
CA LYS A 16 9.36 2.85 15.89
C LYS A 16 8.74 4.20 15.49
N ILE A 17 7.48 4.19 15.06
CA ILE A 17 6.80 5.40 14.55
C ILE A 17 5.81 6.02 15.55
N GLY A 18 5.68 5.45 16.75
CA GLY A 18 4.72 5.87 17.77
C GLY A 18 4.94 7.28 18.32
N HIS A 19 6.11 7.88 18.10
CA HIS A 19 6.38 9.28 18.45
C HIS A 19 5.68 10.27 17.51
N LEU A 20 5.23 9.84 16.33
CA LEU A 20 4.59 10.71 15.35
C LEU A 20 3.13 11.01 15.74
N PRO A 21 2.69 12.30 15.75
CA PRO A 21 1.38 12.68 16.29
C PRO A 21 0.18 11.95 15.67
N GLU A 22 0.13 11.87 14.33
CA GLU A 22 -0.96 11.21 13.61
C GLU A 22 -0.93 9.67 13.74
N VAL A 23 0.13 9.10 14.30
CA VAL A 23 0.26 7.64 14.55
C VAL A 23 -0.20 7.27 15.96
N GLN A 24 -0.22 8.21 16.91
CA GLN A 24 -0.56 7.94 18.31
C GLN A 24 -1.97 7.36 18.47
N THR A 25 -2.96 7.88 17.74
CA THR A 25 -4.34 7.38 17.81
C THR A 25 -4.45 5.95 17.23
N PRO A 26 -3.95 5.66 16.01
CA PRO A 26 -3.85 4.29 15.49
C PRO A 26 -3.10 3.33 16.41
N LEU A 27 -2.00 3.77 17.03
CA LEU A 27 -1.21 2.97 17.95
C LEU A 27 -2.00 2.63 19.22
N ARG A 28 -2.68 3.62 19.81
CA ARG A 28 -3.57 3.39 20.95
C ARG A 28 -4.70 2.43 20.59
N VAL A 29 -5.34 2.61 19.43
CA VAL A 29 -6.35 1.66 18.94
C VAL A 29 -5.76 0.26 18.78
N ALA A 30 -4.54 0.12 18.25
CA ALA A 30 -3.88 -1.18 18.14
C ALA A 30 -3.52 -1.83 19.49
N GLN A 31 -3.30 -1.01 20.53
CA GLN A 31 -3.07 -1.48 21.91
C GLN A 31 -4.39 -1.85 22.62
N GLU A 32 -5.49 -1.17 22.31
CA GLU A 32 -6.81 -1.35 22.91
C GLU A 32 -7.66 -2.42 22.18
N THR A 33 -7.40 -2.61 20.89
CA THR A 33 -8.02 -3.62 20.04
C THR A 33 -7.16 -4.87 20.07
N PRO A 34 -7.71 -6.09 20.06
CA PRO A 34 -6.90 -7.29 19.89
C PRO A 34 -6.05 -7.16 18.62
N TRP A 35 -4.72 -7.28 18.73
CA TRP A 35 -3.77 -7.25 17.59
C TRP A 35 -4.22 -8.11 16.39
N LYS A 36 -5.07 -9.11 16.64
CA LYS A 36 -5.81 -9.90 15.67
C LYS A 36 -6.53 -9.09 14.57
N GLU A 37 -7.16 -7.96 14.88
CA GLU A 37 -7.84 -7.15 13.85
C GLU A 37 -6.83 -6.51 12.89
N LEU A 38 -5.75 -5.95 13.45
CA LEU A 38 -4.66 -5.37 12.66
C LEU A 38 -3.92 -6.43 11.82
N ALA A 39 -3.70 -7.62 12.38
CA ALA A 39 -3.16 -8.76 11.67
C ALA A 39 -4.09 -9.23 10.53
N SER A 40 -5.41 -9.21 10.75
CA SER A 40 -6.40 -9.53 9.71
C SER A 40 -6.35 -8.55 8.54
N THR A 41 -6.22 -7.24 8.82
CA THR A 41 -6.03 -6.21 7.79
C THR A 41 -4.73 -6.44 7.02
N PHE A 42 -3.62 -6.72 7.73
CA PHE A 42 -2.34 -7.02 7.09
C PHE A 42 -2.43 -8.23 6.16
N VAL A 43 -2.99 -9.34 6.64
CA VAL A 43 -3.21 -10.56 5.85
C VAL A 43 -4.12 -10.30 4.64
N SER A 44 -5.10 -9.42 4.77
CA SER A 44 -5.96 -9.02 3.65
C SER A 44 -5.17 -8.31 2.55
N TYR A 45 -4.19 -7.49 2.89
CA TYR A 45 -3.28 -6.89 1.91
C TYR A 45 -2.33 -7.89 1.26
N LEU A 46 -1.86 -8.90 2.00
CA LEU A 46 -1.11 -10.01 1.40
C LEU A 46 -1.95 -10.77 0.36
N LYS A 47 -3.26 -10.92 0.59
CA LYS A 47 -4.18 -11.50 -0.41
C LYS A 47 -4.34 -10.60 -1.64
N VAL A 48 -4.36 -9.28 -1.48
CA VAL A 48 -4.35 -8.32 -2.61
C VAL A 48 -3.06 -8.45 -3.42
N ILE A 49 -1.90 -8.54 -2.78
CA ILE A 49 -0.62 -8.73 -3.47
C ILE A 49 -0.57 -10.10 -4.16
N LYS A 50 -1.05 -11.16 -3.51
CA LYS A 50 -1.18 -12.48 -4.13
C LYS A 50 -2.05 -12.41 -5.39
N ARG A 51 -3.17 -11.70 -5.31
CA ARG A 51 -4.08 -11.51 -6.42
C ARG A 51 -3.43 -10.73 -7.58
N LEU A 52 -2.65 -9.70 -7.27
CA LEU A 52 -1.85 -8.96 -8.26
C LEU A 52 -0.87 -9.88 -9.00
N ALA A 53 -0.17 -10.76 -8.27
CA ALA A 53 0.76 -11.73 -8.86
C ALA A 53 0.08 -12.81 -9.71
N THR A 54 -1.23 -13.01 -9.55
CA THR A 54 -2.00 -14.04 -10.24
C THR A 54 -3.19 -13.47 -11.03
N LEU A 55 -3.07 -12.25 -11.56
CA LEU A 55 -4.07 -11.70 -12.47
C LEU A 55 -4.18 -12.59 -13.72
N SER A 56 -5.41 -12.87 -14.14
CA SER A 56 -5.64 -13.57 -15.40
C SER A 56 -5.47 -12.61 -16.58
N GLU A 57 -5.21 -13.12 -17.78
CA GLU A 57 -5.16 -12.30 -19.00
C GLU A 57 -6.45 -11.48 -19.18
N LYS A 58 -7.62 -12.08 -18.89
CA LYS A 58 -8.90 -11.39 -18.92
C LYS A 58 -8.97 -10.22 -17.93
N ASP A 59 -8.38 -10.37 -16.74
CA ASP A 59 -8.34 -9.28 -15.76
C ASP A 59 -7.39 -8.18 -16.20
N ILE A 60 -6.23 -8.55 -16.74
CA ILE A 60 -5.27 -7.59 -17.32
C ILE A 60 -5.92 -6.82 -18.46
N ASP A 61 -6.69 -7.45 -19.34
CA ASP A 61 -7.43 -6.78 -20.41
C ASP A 61 -8.44 -5.75 -19.88
N VAL A 62 -9.17 -6.08 -18.82
CA VAL A 62 -10.11 -5.16 -18.18
C VAL A 62 -9.36 -3.97 -17.57
N ILE A 63 -8.29 -4.23 -16.81
CA ILE A 63 -7.45 -3.21 -16.17
C ILE A 63 -6.86 -2.28 -17.25
N ARG A 64 -6.29 -2.85 -18.30
CA ARG A 64 -5.72 -2.14 -19.45
C ARG A 64 -6.76 -1.24 -20.11
N LYS A 65 -7.98 -1.75 -20.35
CA LYS A 65 -9.07 -0.96 -20.94
C LYS A 65 -9.41 0.25 -20.08
N VAL A 66 -9.55 0.05 -18.77
CA VAL A 66 -9.88 1.13 -17.81
C VAL A 66 -8.75 2.16 -17.73
N ASN A 67 -7.50 1.71 -17.56
CA ASN A 67 -6.36 2.63 -17.45
C ASN A 67 -6.15 3.44 -18.73
N ARG A 68 -6.37 2.87 -19.92
CA ARG A 68 -6.36 3.61 -21.20
C ARG A 68 -7.48 4.64 -21.28
N GLN A 69 -8.70 4.30 -20.87
CA GLN A 69 -9.84 5.23 -20.86
C GLN A 69 -9.56 6.46 -19.99
N LEU A 70 -8.87 6.29 -18.86
CA LEU A 70 -8.62 7.36 -17.90
C LEU A 70 -7.28 8.09 -18.13
N SER A 71 -6.59 7.80 -19.24
CA SER A 71 -5.22 8.31 -19.50
C SER A 71 -4.26 8.06 -18.32
N GLY A 72 -4.47 6.97 -17.58
CA GLY A 72 -3.69 6.64 -16.39
C GLY A 72 -2.26 6.26 -16.77
N HIS A 73 -1.27 6.85 -16.10
CA HIS A 73 0.11 6.40 -16.14
C HIS A 73 0.33 5.31 -15.09
N GLY A 74 0.70 4.11 -15.53
CA GLY A 74 1.02 2.99 -14.63
C GLY A 74 -0.17 2.10 -14.28
N GLY A 75 -0.02 1.27 -13.25
CA GLY A 75 -1.02 0.28 -12.83
C GLY A 75 -0.51 -1.16 -12.87
N ALA A 76 -1.39 -2.12 -12.60
CA ALA A 76 -1.05 -3.53 -12.45
C ALA A 76 -0.36 -4.12 -13.70
N GLU A 77 -0.77 -3.71 -14.89
CA GLU A 77 -0.14 -4.11 -16.15
C GLU A 77 1.33 -3.67 -16.21
N SER A 78 1.57 -2.35 -16.15
CA SER A 78 2.93 -1.79 -16.23
C SER A 78 3.85 -2.30 -15.12
N PHE A 79 3.27 -2.60 -13.95
CA PHE A 79 3.95 -3.20 -12.81
C PHE A 79 4.39 -4.62 -13.13
N ALA A 80 3.50 -5.47 -13.64
CA ALA A 80 3.80 -6.84 -14.02
C ALA A 80 4.84 -6.90 -15.16
N GLU A 81 4.71 -6.03 -16.16
CA GLU A 81 5.68 -5.90 -17.25
C GLU A 81 7.07 -5.48 -16.72
N SER A 82 7.13 -4.50 -15.82
CA SER A 82 8.38 -3.98 -15.26
C SER A 82 9.08 -4.98 -14.34
N LEU A 83 8.33 -5.79 -13.60
CA LEU A 83 8.90 -6.88 -12.78
C LEU A 83 9.44 -8.01 -13.65
N GLY A 84 8.78 -8.28 -14.78
CA GLY A 84 9.03 -9.45 -15.59
C GLY A 84 8.56 -10.75 -14.92
N LYS A 85 8.51 -11.83 -15.71
CA LYS A 85 7.98 -13.14 -15.28
C LYS A 85 8.73 -13.74 -14.08
N GLU A 86 10.02 -13.47 -13.96
CA GLU A 86 10.85 -13.98 -12.87
C GLU A 86 10.46 -13.34 -11.52
N ASN A 87 10.44 -12.00 -11.45
CA ASN A 87 10.18 -11.33 -10.18
C ASN A 87 8.69 -11.36 -9.79
N ILE A 88 7.76 -11.35 -10.75
CA ILE A 88 6.32 -11.46 -10.44
C ILE A 88 6.00 -12.80 -9.75
N GLY A 89 6.68 -13.89 -10.14
CA GLY A 89 6.56 -15.20 -9.48
C GLY A 89 7.07 -15.20 -8.03
N THR A 90 8.02 -14.30 -7.70
CA THR A 90 8.56 -14.16 -6.35
C THR A 90 7.78 -13.19 -5.46
N LEU A 91 6.90 -12.37 -6.02
CA LEU A 91 6.22 -11.29 -5.30
C LEU A 91 5.45 -11.79 -4.07
N VAL A 92 4.82 -12.96 -4.15
CA VAL A 92 4.10 -13.57 -3.03
C VAL A 92 5.05 -13.98 -1.91
N ALA A 93 6.23 -14.51 -2.25
CA ALA A 93 7.24 -14.89 -1.27
C ALA A 93 7.83 -13.66 -0.58
N LEU A 94 8.13 -12.60 -1.32
CA LEU A 94 8.60 -11.32 -0.77
C LEU A 94 7.55 -10.70 0.15
N ALA A 95 6.28 -10.64 -0.29
CA ALA A 95 5.19 -10.17 0.54
C ALA A 95 5.05 -10.99 1.82
N ALA A 96 5.26 -12.31 1.77
CA ALA A 96 5.23 -13.15 2.96
C ALA A 96 6.41 -12.91 3.92
N GLN A 97 7.55 -12.39 3.46
CA GLN A 97 8.69 -12.04 4.31
C GLN A 97 8.43 -10.77 5.13
N THR A 98 7.55 -9.89 4.66
CA THR A 98 7.21 -8.61 5.34
C THR A 98 6.62 -8.78 6.76
N VAL A 99 6.17 -9.98 7.13
CA VAL A 99 5.69 -10.28 8.50
C VAL A 99 6.80 -10.79 9.40
N ASP A 100 7.96 -11.16 8.87
CA ASP A 100 9.06 -11.69 9.65
C ASP A 100 9.99 -10.54 10.11
N PRO A 101 10.05 -10.23 11.41
CA PRO A 101 10.95 -9.20 11.93
C PRO A 101 12.44 -9.53 11.75
N ASN A 102 12.77 -10.78 11.39
CA ASN A 102 14.13 -11.23 11.10
C ASN A 102 14.40 -11.33 9.59
N SER A 103 13.46 -10.90 8.74
CA SER A 103 13.71 -10.86 7.30
C SER A 103 14.86 -9.92 6.97
N ASP A 104 15.56 -10.22 5.88
CA ASP A 104 16.53 -9.32 5.30
C ASP A 104 15.85 -7.97 5.00
N HIS A 105 16.59 -6.88 5.18
CA HIS A 105 16.13 -5.51 4.96
C HIS A 105 14.96 -5.03 5.84
N TYR A 106 14.49 -5.81 6.80
CA TYR A 106 13.40 -5.40 7.71
C TYR A 106 13.67 -4.06 8.38
N GLN A 107 14.87 -3.91 8.96
CA GLN A 107 15.27 -2.68 9.65
C GLN A 107 15.46 -1.51 8.68
N ASP A 108 15.98 -1.76 7.49
CA ASP A 108 16.17 -0.73 6.47
C ASP A 108 14.82 -0.19 5.99
N ALA A 109 13.88 -1.08 5.68
CA ALA A 109 12.52 -0.73 5.27
C ALA A 109 11.79 0.04 6.38
N LEU A 110 11.98 -0.34 7.64
CA LEU A 110 11.37 0.31 8.79
C LEU A 110 11.96 1.72 9.01
N ASN A 111 13.27 1.86 8.85
CA ASN A 111 13.94 3.15 8.89
C ASN A 111 13.49 4.05 7.72
N GLU A 112 13.41 3.54 6.49
CA GLU A 112 12.93 4.30 5.34
C GLU A 112 11.48 4.77 5.56
N LEU A 113 10.59 3.88 6.01
CA LEU A 113 9.21 4.23 6.35
C LEU A 113 9.17 5.38 7.37
N THR A 114 9.96 5.28 8.44
CA THR A 114 10.03 6.30 9.50
C THR A 114 10.50 7.65 8.94
N ILE A 115 11.59 7.65 8.17
CA ILE A 115 12.16 8.86 7.55
C ILE A 115 11.13 9.51 6.61
N MET A 116 10.46 8.72 5.77
CA MET A 116 9.47 9.26 4.84
C MET A 116 8.26 9.85 5.57
N MET A 117 7.91 9.31 6.73
CA MET A 117 6.85 9.89 7.55
C MET A 117 7.33 11.20 8.22
N GLU A 118 8.52 11.21 8.80
CA GLU A 118 9.14 12.41 9.38
C GLU A 118 9.29 13.55 8.36
N ASN A 119 9.66 13.22 7.12
CA ASN A 119 9.70 14.19 6.02
C ASN A 119 8.32 14.83 5.78
N ALA A 120 7.25 14.04 5.80
CA ALA A 120 5.91 14.60 5.64
C ALA A 120 5.52 15.51 6.81
N GLN A 121 5.89 15.18 8.07
CA GLN A 121 5.72 16.11 9.19
C GLN A 121 6.48 17.41 8.98
N ALA A 122 7.73 17.34 8.52
CA ALA A 122 8.55 18.52 8.29
C ALA A 122 7.92 19.41 7.22
N ILE A 123 7.46 18.82 6.12
CA ILE A 123 6.73 19.53 5.05
C ILE A 123 5.48 20.21 5.63
N LYS A 124 4.66 19.48 6.39
CA LYS A 124 3.43 20.01 7.02
C LYS A 124 3.72 21.18 7.95
N LYS A 125 4.72 21.06 8.82
CA LYS A 125 5.14 22.13 9.74
C LYS A 125 5.65 23.38 9.02
N SER A 126 6.25 23.20 7.84
CA SER A 126 6.72 24.32 7.02
C SER A 126 5.61 25.07 6.28
N GLY A 127 4.37 24.56 6.30
CA GLY A 127 3.23 25.14 5.57
C GLY A 127 3.30 24.96 4.06
N LYS A 128 4.26 24.16 3.56
CA LYS A 128 4.38 23.85 2.13
C LYS A 128 3.40 22.77 1.72
N THR A 129 2.82 22.92 0.54
CA THR A 129 2.07 21.86 -0.13
C THR A 129 3.03 21.07 -1.01
N PRO A 130 3.06 19.73 -0.93
CA PRO A 130 3.86 18.90 -1.82
C PRO A 130 3.48 19.11 -3.28
N VAL A 131 4.48 19.00 -4.15
CA VAL A 131 4.31 19.12 -5.61
C VAL A 131 4.95 17.90 -6.27
N ASP A 132 4.32 17.38 -7.31
CA ASP A 132 4.85 16.23 -8.04
C ASP A 132 6.21 16.54 -8.67
N GLY A 133 7.16 15.61 -8.54
CA GLY A 133 8.53 15.75 -9.06
C GLY A 133 9.45 16.62 -8.19
N ASP A 134 8.97 17.12 -7.05
CA ASP A 134 9.84 17.69 -6.01
C ASP A 134 10.49 16.55 -5.20
N PRO A 135 11.84 16.46 -5.15
CA PRO A 135 12.53 15.41 -4.41
C PRO A 135 12.13 15.30 -2.93
N LEU A 136 11.77 16.41 -2.28
CA LEU A 136 11.32 16.39 -0.89
C LEU A 136 9.93 15.73 -0.77
N SER A 137 9.04 16.03 -1.70
CA SER A 137 7.70 15.45 -1.79
C SER A 137 7.75 13.97 -2.15
N ASP A 138 8.64 13.58 -3.07
CA ASP A 138 8.87 12.20 -3.47
C ASP A 138 9.49 11.34 -2.35
N ALA A 139 10.22 11.98 -1.44
CA ALA A 139 10.78 11.35 -0.24
C ALA A 139 9.82 11.36 0.97
N ALA A 140 8.54 11.70 0.77
CA ALA A 140 7.56 11.81 1.85
C ALA A 140 6.29 10.98 1.59
N ILE A 141 5.76 10.37 2.66
CA ILE A 141 4.41 9.78 2.63
C ILE A 141 3.42 10.88 3.01
N TRP A 142 3.15 11.81 2.10
CA TRP A 142 2.31 12.96 2.43
C TRP A 142 0.91 12.58 2.92
N GLY A 143 0.34 11.52 2.33
CA GLY A 143 -1.03 11.09 2.57
C GLY A 143 -1.35 10.86 4.04
N TYR A 144 -0.42 10.33 4.86
CA TYR A 144 -0.73 10.03 6.26
C TYR A 144 -1.01 11.30 7.08
N THR A 145 -0.44 12.45 6.69
CA THR A 145 -0.64 13.73 7.41
C THR A 145 -2.02 14.36 7.17
N GLN A 146 -2.72 13.88 6.14
CA GLN A 146 -4.03 14.35 5.69
C GLN A 146 -5.19 13.45 6.14
N VAL A 147 -4.90 12.22 6.54
CA VAL A 147 -5.89 11.25 7.01
C VAL A 147 -6.06 11.42 8.52
N THR A 148 -7.31 11.54 8.97
CA THR A 148 -7.62 11.67 10.41
C THR A 148 -8.42 10.49 10.95
N ASP A 149 -9.00 9.67 10.08
CA ASP A 149 -9.65 8.44 10.48
C ASP A 149 -8.63 7.38 10.90
N PRO A 150 -8.73 6.80 12.12
CA PRO A 150 -7.77 5.82 12.59
C PRO A 150 -7.72 4.54 11.75
N ALA A 151 -8.84 4.09 11.17
CA ALA A 151 -8.83 2.92 10.30
C ALA A 151 -8.08 3.21 9.00
N ALA A 152 -8.39 4.34 8.34
CA ALA A 152 -7.67 4.75 7.16
C ALA A 152 -6.16 4.97 7.42
N GLN A 153 -5.77 5.49 8.59
CA GLN A 153 -4.36 5.62 8.98
C GLN A 153 -3.67 4.25 9.11
N ARG A 154 -4.31 3.25 9.72
CA ARG A 154 -3.77 1.87 9.80
C ARG A 154 -3.53 1.29 8.42
N HIS A 155 -4.49 1.45 7.51
CA HIS A 155 -4.37 0.98 6.13
C HIS A 155 -3.24 1.68 5.38
N ASN A 156 -3.09 2.99 5.56
CA ASN A 156 -2.00 3.77 4.99
C ASN A 156 -0.62 3.22 5.44
N ILE A 157 -0.43 3.03 6.75
CA ILE A 157 0.83 2.54 7.33
C ILE A 157 1.16 1.13 6.82
N ILE A 158 0.19 0.20 6.85
CA ILE A 158 0.42 -1.18 6.39
C ILE A 158 0.80 -1.21 4.91
N CYS A 159 0.12 -0.44 4.07
CA CYS A 159 0.39 -0.40 2.63
C CYS A 159 1.81 0.11 2.34
N HIS A 160 2.23 1.21 2.97
CA HIS A 160 3.57 1.74 2.76
C HIS A 160 4.65 0.85 3.39
N TRP A 161 4.38 0.20 4.53
CA TRP A 161 5.27 -0.82 5.08
C TRP A 161 5.54 -1.94 4.05
N LEU A 162 4.48 -2.53 3.49
CA LEU A 162 4.59 -3.58 2.48
C LEU A 162 5.38 -3.11 1.27
N GLU A 163 5.09 -1.91 0.78
CA GLU A 163 5.81 -1.35 -0.36
C GLU A 163 7.29 -1.10 -0.06
N ARG A 164 7.64 -0.49 1.08
CA ARG A 164 9.04 -0.21 1.44
C ARG A 164 9.83 -1.51 1.58
N HIS A 165 9.27 -2.48 2.28
CA HIS A 165 9.92 -3.77 2.50
C HIS A 165 10.16 -4.50 1.15
N ILE A 166 9.13 -4.69 0.33
CA ILE A 166 9.26 -5.33 -0.98
C ILE A 166 10.21 -4.55 -1.91
N SER A 167 10.23 -3.22 -1.83
CA SER A 167 11.14 -2.40 -2.65
C SER A 167 12.59 -2.66 -2.29
N HIS A 168 12.90 -2.85 -1.00
CA HIS A 168 14.26 -3.19 -0.56
C HIS A 168 14.75 -4.53 -1.11
N ASP A 169 13.87 -5.53 -1.24
CA ASP A 169 14.23 -6.82 -1.85
C ASP A 169 14.45 -6.73 -3.37
N LEU A 170 13.81 -5.77 -4.04
CA LEU A 170 13.78 -5.67 -5.50
C LEU A 170 14.79 -4.67 -6.07
N ARG A 171 15.15 -3.62 -5.31
CA ARG A 171 16.15 -2.61 -5.75
C ARG A 171 17.52 -3.25 -6.08
N PRO A 172 18.09 -4.16 -5.25
CA PRO A 172 19.36 -4.81 -5.57
C PRO A 172 19.30 -5.68 -6.83
N LYS A 173 18.10 -6.15 -7.20
CA LYS A 173 17.85 -6.95 -8.41
C LYS A 173 17.69 -6.09 -9.68
N GLY A 174 17.89 -4.77 -9.59
CA GLY A 174 17.82 -3.86 -10.72
C GLY A 174 16.40 -3.55 -11.21
N VAL A 175 15.37 -3.87 -10.42
CA VAL A 175 13.97 -3.57 -10.76
C VAL A 175 13.72 -2.07 -10.65
N LYS A 176 13.81 -1.36 -11.78
CA LYS A 176 13.71 0.11 -11.84
C LYS A 176 12.42 0.67 -11.24
N ILE A 177 11.29 -0.02 -11.44
CA ILE A 177 10.00 0.44 -10.92
C ILE A 177 9.96 0.46 -9.38
N ALA A 178 10.72 -0.42 -8.72
CA ALA A 178 10.84 -0.47 -7.25
C ALA A 178 11.66 0.69 -6.65
N GLN A 179 12.23 1.57 -7.50
CA GLN A 179 12.86 2.82 -7.07
C GLN A 179 11.85 3.96 -6.97
N LYS A 180 10.65 3.81 -7.55
CA LYS A 180 9.59 4.82 -7.50
C LYS A 180 8.77 4.67 -6.23
N LYS A 181 8.29 5.78 -5.66
CA LYS A 181 7.27 5.76 -4.59
C LYS A 181 5.91 5.34 -5.16
N ASP A 182 5.09 4.68 -4.37
CA ASP A 182 3.69 4.29 -4.66
C ASP A 182 3.51 3.34 -5.87
N TRP A 183 4.58 2.75 -6.39
CA TRP A 183 4.53 1.86 -7.55
C TRP A 183 3.73 0.58 -7.28
N LEU A 184 3.92 -0.03 -6.10
CA LEU A 184 3.15 -1.21 -5.69
C LEU A 184 1.72 -0.80 -5.34
N LEU A 185 1.55 0.35 -4.68
CA LEU A 185 0.24 0.86 -4.30
C LEU A 185 -0.64 1.16 -5.52
N THR A 186 -0.04 1.72 -6.57
CA THR A 186 -0.72 1.99 -7.85
C THR A 186 -1.20 0.68 -8.51
N ALA A 187 -0.37 -0.37 -8.48
CA ALA A 187 -0.75 -1.69 -8.99
C ALA A 187 -1.84 -2.36 -8.14
N MET A 188 -1.73 -2.26 -6.81
CA MET A 188 -2.75 -2.75 -5.88
C MET A 188 -4.08 -2.01 -6.07
N ALA A 189 -4.07 -0.73 -6.46
CA ALA A 189 -5.28 0.06 -6.67
C ALA A 189 -6.15 -0.51 -7.80
N ASP A 190 -5.53 -1.05 -8.86
CA ASP A 190 -6.26 -1.76 -9.92
C ASP A 190 -6.92 -3.03 -9.40
N VAL A 191 -6.20 -3.83 -8.60
CA VAL A 191 -6.74 -5.05 -8.02
C VAL A 191 -7.90 -4.75 -7.06
N VAL A 192 -7.72 -3.78 -6.16
CA VAL A 192 -8.76 -3.37 -5.21
C VAL A 192 -9.98 -2.81 -5.94
N ALA A 193 -9.79 -1.99 -6.98
CA ALA A 193 -10.89 -1.45 -7.76
C ALA A 193 -11.64 -2.55 -8.53
N LEU A 194 -10.93 -3.45 -9.19
CA LEU A 194 -11.49 -4.55 -9.97
C LEU A 194 -12.28 -5.52 -9.09
N ASP A 195 -11.62 -6.09 -8.09
CA ASP A 195 -12.21 -7.13 -7.25
C ASP A 195 -13.23 -6.55 -6.26
N GLY A 196 -13.07 -5.28 -5.85
CA GLY A 196 -14.05 -4.54 -5.06
C GLY A 196 -15.33 -4.27 -5.84
N THR A 197 -15.21 -3.89 -7.11
CA THR A 197 -16.37 -3.72 -8.00
C THR A 197 -17.11 -5.04 -8.24
N ARG A 198 -16.37 -6.15 -8.36
CA ARG A 198 -16.95 -7.51 -8.44
C ARG A 198 -17.50 -8.04 -7.12
N LYS A 199 -17.24 -7.34 -6.00
CA LYS A 199 -17.56 -7.78 -4.63
C LYS A 199 -16.90 -9.13 -4.27
N THR A 200 -15.67 -9.31 -4.71
CA THR A 200 -14.87 -10.55 -4.54
C THR A 200 -13.66 -10.38 -3.61
N LEU A 201 -13.41 -9.16 -3.12
CA LEU A 201 -12.35 -8.93 -2.13
C LEU A 201 -12.65 -9.69 -0.83
N ALA A 202 -11.61 -10.33 -0.28
CA ALA A 202 -11.71 -11.04 1.00
C ALA A 202 -12.07 -10.11 2.17
N ASN A 203 -11.64 -8.85 2.12
CA ASN A 203 -12.07 -7.80 3.03
C ASN A 203 -12.66 -6.62 2.23
N PRO A 204 -14.00 -6.45 2.20
CA PRO A 204 -14.66 -5.35 1.52
C PRO A 204 -14.29 -3.95 2.04
N GLU A 205 -13.89 -3.84 3.31
CA GLU A 205 -13.48 -2.58 3.94
C GLU A 205 -12.28 -1.95 3.22
N ILE A 206 -11.38 -2.76 2.64
CA ILE A 206 -10.25 -2.25 1.85
C ILE A 206 -10.76 -1.39 0.69
N PHE A 207 -11.80 -1.85 -0.01
CA PHE A 207 -12.37 -1.09 -1.12
C PHE A 207 -13.04 0.20 -0.65
N GLU A 208 -13.78 0.15 0.47
CA GLU A 208 -14.40 1.33 1.07
C GLU A 208 -13.36 2.37 1.50
N ILE A 209 -12.30 1.95 2.20
CA ILE A 209 -11.23 2.86 2.66
C ILE A 209 -10.45 3.44 1.47
N TRP A 210 -10.17 2.65 0.44
CA TRP A 210 -9.40 3.13 -0.73
C TRP A 210 -10.19 4.09 -1.62
N THR A 211 -11.52 3.95 -1.65
CA THR A 211 -12.41 4.81 -2.44
C THR A 211 -12.89 6.05 -1.68
N THR A 212 -13.02 5.96 -0.36
CA THR A 212 -13.42 7.10 0.48
C THR A 212 -12.34 8.18 0.45
N ALA A 213 -12.73 9.42 0.15
CA ALA A 213 -11.82 10.55 0.10
C ALA A 213 -11.21 10.87 1.47
N LYS A 214 -10.01 11.45 1.45
CA LYS A 214 -9.40 12.06 2.65
C LYS A 214 -10.34 13.17 3.18
N PRO A 215 -10.43 13.38 4.51
CA PRO A 215 -9.59 12.79 5.55
C PRO A 215 -10.10 11.46 6.13
N LYS A 216 -11.24 10.94 5.63
CA LYS A 216 -11.92 9.75 6.19
C LYS A 216 -11.49 8.42 5.58
N GLY A 217 -10.99 8.45 4.35
CA GLY A 217 -10.34 7.32 3.70
C GLY A 217 -9.01 7.73 3.08
N LEU A 218 -8.49 6.88 2.19
CA LEU A 218 -7.22 7.12 1.50
C LEU A 218 -7.40 7.95 0.22
N GLY A 219 -8.56 7.84 -0.43
CA GLY A 219 -8.84 8.49 -1.71
C GLY A 219 -7.89 8.09 -2.82
N TRP A 220 -7.35 6.86 -2.80
CA TRP A 220 -6.42 6.35 -3.82
C TRP A 220 -7.14 5.82 -5.06
N ILE A 221 -8.42 5.49 -4.93
CA ILE A 221 -9.27 5.07 -6.04
C ILE A 221 -10.38 6.11 -6.20
N GLY A 222 -10.29 6.94 -7.22
CA GLY A 222 -11.32 7.93 -7.55
C GLY A 222 -12.62 7.30 -8.06
N GLN A 223 -13.71 8.05 -7.96
CA GLN A 223 -15.04 7.58 -8.35
C GLN A 223 -15.13 7.31 -9.86
N GLU A 224 -14.38 8.06 -10.66
CA GLU A 224 -14.20 7.85 -12.10
C GLU A 224 -13.60 6.46 -12.40
N LYS A 225 -12.62 6.02 -11.61
CA LYS A 225 -12.01 4.69 -11.74
C LYS A 225 -12.99 3.58 -11.39
N VAL A 226 -13.74 3.75 -10.30
CA VAL A 226 -14.81 2.81 -9.90
C VAL A 226 -15.87 2.70 -11.00
N THR A 227 -16.31 3.82 -11.57
CA THR A 227 -17.31 3.84 -12.65
C THR A 227 -16.79 3.14 -13.90
N ALA A 228 -15.55 3.42 -14.32
CA ALA A 228 -14.95 2.77 -15.48
C ALA A 228 -14.84 1.24 -15.30
N TYR A 229 -14.46 0.75 -14.11
CA TYR A 229 -14.46 -0.70 -13.84
C TYR A 229 -15.87 -1.29 -13.88
N ARG A 230 -16.89 -0.60 -13.34
CA ARG A 230 -18.30 -1.06 -13.43
C ARG A 230 -18.77 -1.17 -14.87
N GLU A 231 -18.37 -0.23 -15.73
CA GLU A 231 -18.71 -0.25 -17.15
C GLU A 231 -17.97 -1.34 -17.91
N ALA A 232 -16.68 -1.54 -17.63
CA ALA A 232 -15.86 -2.56 -18.29
C ALA A 232 -16.24 -4.00 -17.90
N LEU A 233 -16.96 -4.19 -16.79
CA LEU A 233 -17.41 -5.49 -16.29
C LEU A 233 -18.86 -5.86 -16.69
N LYS A 234 -19.59 -4.96 -17.35
CA LYS A 234 -20.89 -5.25 -17.97
C LYS A 234 -20.68 -6.00 -19.28
#